data_AF-A0A2R4XP83-F1
#
_entry.id   AF-A0A2R4XP83-F1
#
_cell.length_a   1.000
_cell.length_b   1.000
_cell.length_c   1.000
_cell.angle_alpha   90.00
_cell.angle_beta   90.00
_cell.angle_gamma   90.00
#
_symmetry.space_group_name_H-M   'P 1'
#
loop_
_entity.id
_entity.type
_entity.pdbx_description
1 polymer ?
#
loop_
_entity_poly.entity_id
_entity_poly.type
_entity_poly.pdbx_seq_one_letter_code
_entity_poly.pdbx_strand_id
1 'polypeptide(L)'
;MNDHTYKQFDIELDEIRSDFLQMGGCVQSMIADAMEVLATGDAECFERVKENEKQVNQLELDIDDRITTMLARRQPLGFDLRLLLAVTKMLTDMERCGDEAERIAVLGRRMHEDAQKFVPEMELQHVATAVLGMLHDVMDSFARHDSVLAASVVRGDKKVDKEWKAAMRGLITYMIEDPRMITGSIDLMLMSRSLGRIGDHCKNMAERVIFMVHGKDVRHQGAKAAERLVKKATRHISAMQAPTSAATESISTPDATTAADASTPDVSQEVKPESGSQS
;
A
#
# COMPACT_ATOMS: atom_id res chain seq x y z
N MET A 1 16.24 -24.24 -24.71
CA MET A 1 16.13 -24.69 -23.30
C MET A 1 16.01 -23.53 -22.32
N ASN A 2 16.84 -22.47 -22.41
CA ASN A 2 16.73 -21.31 -21.52
C ASN A 2 15.36 -20.61 -21.53
N ASP A 3 14.71 -20.48 -22.69
CA ASP A 3 13.42 -19.79 -22.83
C ASP A 3 12.26 -20.49 -22.08
N HIS A 4 12.33 -21.81 -21.93
CA HIS A 4 11.37 -22.58 -21.12
C HIS A 4 11.62 -22.42 -19.61
N THR A 5 12.89 -22.32 -19.21
CA THR A 5 13.27 -22.14 -17.81
C THR A 5 12.84 -20.76 -17.28
N TYR A 6 12.99 -19.71 -18.08
CA TYR A 6 12.53 -18.35 -17.73
C TYR A 6 11.00 -18.28 -17.67
N LYS A 7 10.29 -18.81 -18.67
CA LYS A 7 8.81 -18.88 -18.64
C LYS A 7 8.28 -19.64 -17.42
N GLN A 8 8.93 -20.73 -17.04
CA GLN A 8 8.52 -21.48 -15.85
C GLN A 8 8.76 -20.70 -14.55
N PHE A 9 9.81 -19.86 -14.49
CA PHE A 9 10.05 -18.99 -13.33
C PHE A 9 8.96 -17.92 -13.20
N ASP A 10 8.61 -17.27 -14.31
CA ASP A 10 7.57 -16.23 -14.32
C ASP A 10 6.21 -16.82 -13.89
N ILE A 11 5.89 -18.03 -14.36
CA ILE A 11 4.67 -18.76 -13.94
C ILE A 11 4.68 -19.04 -12.43
N GLU A 12 5.77 -19.61 -11.89
CA GLU A 12 5.89 -19.91 -10.46
C GLU A 12 5.77 -18.63 -9.60
N LEU A 13 6.28 -17.50 -10.10
CA LEU A 13 6.23 -16.21 -9.42
C LEU A 13 4.83 -15.59 -9.45
N ASP A 14 4.12 -15.72 -10.57
CA ASP A 14 2.71 -15.32 -10.67
C ASP A 14 1.78 -16.21 -9.83
N GLU A 15 2.07 -17.51 -9.71
CA GLU A 15 1.37 -18.41 -8.78
C GLU A 15 1.49 -17.93 -7.33
N ILE A 16 2.71 -17.64 -6.85
CA ILE A 16 2.93 -17.10 -5.50
C ILE A 16 2.15 -15.81 -5.27
N ARG A 17 2.12 -14.92 -6.28
CA ARG A 17 1.35 -13.67 -6.20
C ARG A 17 -0.15 -13.94 -6.15
N SER A 18 -0.65 -14.84 -6.97
CA SER A 18 -2.07 -15.23 -7.01
C SER A 18 -2.51 -15.84 -5.68
N ASP A 19 -1.73 -16.76 -5.13
CA ASP A 19 -2.01 -17.42 -3.85
C ASP A 19 -2.02 -16.40 -2.70
N PHE A 20 -1.06 -15.46 -2.69
CA PHE A 20 -1.04 -14.37 -1.72
C PHE A 20 -2.28 -13.45 -1.83
N LEU A 21 -2.70 -13.13 -3.06
CA LEU A 21 -3.93 -12.37 -3.31
C LEU A 21 -5.18 -13.11 -2.85
N GLN A 22 -5.23 -14.42 -3.08
CA GLN A 22 -6.30 -15.30 -2.60
C GLN A 22 -6.36 -15.32 -1.06
N MET A 23 -5.21 -15.44 -0.39
CA MET A 23 -5.11 -15.39 1.08
C MET A 23 -5.73 -14.11 1.65
N GLY A 24 -5.44 -12.94 1.04
CA GLY A 24 -6.07 -11.69 1.47
C GLY A 24 -7.57 -11.62 1.19
N GLY A 25 -8.07 -12.27 0.13
CA GLY A 25 -9.51 -12.41 -0.11
C GLY A 25 -10.22 -13.24 0.97
N CYS A 26 -9.57 -14.30 1.46
CA CYS A 26 -10.05 -15.08 2.60
C CYS A 26 -10.12 -14.20 3.86
N VAL A 27 -9.06 -13.46 4.18
CA VAL A 27 -9.02 -12.56 5.34
C VAL A 27 -10.06 -11.44 5.25
N GLN A 28 -10.27 -10.84 4.07
CA GLN A 28 -11.34 -9.85 3.87
C GLN A 28 -12.71 -10.43 4.18
N SER A 29 -12.97 -11.66 3.72
CA SER A 29 -14.22 -12.38 4.00
C SER A 29 -14.35 -12.71 5.48
N MET A 30 -13.27 -13.12 6.15
CA MET A 30 -13.26 -13.36 7.60
C MET A 30 -13.63 -12.10 8.39
N ILE A 31 -13.10 -10.93 8.02
CA ILE A 31 -13.42 -9.67 8.71
C ILE A 31 -14.91 -9.32 8.50
N ALA A 32 -15.42 -9.44 7.27
CA ALA A 32 -16.83 -9.17 6.98
C ALA A 32 -17.76 -10.12 7.75
N ASP A 33 -17.49 -11.43 7.71
CA ASP A 33 -18.27 -12.44 8.42
C ASP A 33 -18.16 -12.25 9.95
N ALA A 34 -16.99 -11.90 10.49
CA ALA A 34 -16.82 -11.64 11.92
C ALA A 34 -17.65 -10.43 12.40
N MET A 35 -17.79 -9.41 11.57
CA MET A 35 -18.66 -8.26 11.86
C MET A 35 -20.15 -8.63 11.79
N GLU A 36 -20.53 -9.52 10.86
CA GLU A 36 -21.89 -10.08 10.81
C GLU A 36 -22.19 -10.91 12.06
N VAL A 37 -21.27 -11.78 12.49
CA VAL A 37 -21.38 -12.54 13.74
C VAL A 37 -21.55 -11.60 14.95
N LEU A 38 -20.81 -10.50 14.99
CA LEU A 38 -20.97 -9.50 16.05
C LEU A 38 -22.36 -8.85 16.01
N ALA A 39 -22.89 -8.53 14.82
CA ALA A 39 -24.17 -7.86 14.66
C ALA A 39 -25.37 -8.78 14.98
N THR A 40 -25.35 -10.01 14.47
CA THR A 40 -26.53 -10.90 14.45
C THR A 40 -26.36 -12.19 15.24
N GLY A 41 -25.13 -12.55 15.61
CA GLY A 41 -24.84 -13.83 16.25
C GLY A 41 -24.91 -15.02 15.31
N ASP A 42 -24.91 -14.81 13.99
CA ASP A 42 -25.08 -15.87 12.98
C ASP A 42 -24.05 -17.01 13.12
N ALA A 43 -24.55 -18.24 13.25
CA ALA A 43 -23.72 -19.44 13.38
C ALA A 43 -23.00 -19.83 12.07
N GLU A 44 -23.66 -19.63 10.92
CA GLU A 44 -23.07 -19.96 9.62
C GLU A 44 -21.92 -19.01 9.30
N CYS A 45 -22.09 -17.72 9.57
CA CYS A 45 -21.00 -16.74 9.45
C CYS A 45 -19.81 -17.11 10.34
N PHE A 46 -20.07 -17.56 11.57
CA PHE A 46 -19.01 -17.98 12.50
C PHE A 46 -18.22 -19.19 11.98
N GLU A 47 -18.91 -20.23 11.47
CA GLU A 47 -18.25 -21.40 10.89
C GLU A 47 -17.44 -21.05 9.63
N ARG A 48 -17.92 -20.11 8.79
CA ARG A 48 -17.13 -19.62 7.65
C ARG A 48 -15.84 -18.93 8.08
N VAL A 49 -15.86 -18.15 9.16
CA VAL A 49 -14.63 -17.55 9.73
C VAL A 49 -13.64 -18.64 10.13
N LYS A 50 -14.10 -19.69 10.83
CA LYS A 50 -13.27 -20.82 11.26
C LYS A 50 -12.68 -21.61 10.10
N GLU A 51 -13.42 -21.78 9.02
CA GLU A 51 -12.92 -22.51 7.85
C GLU A 51 -11.90 -21.68 7.06
N ASN A 52 -12.18 -20.38 6.87
CA ASN A 52 -11.24 -19.48 6.22
C ASN A 52 -9.94 -19.30 7.03
N GLU A 53 -9.98 -19.33 8.37
CA GLU A 53 -8.78 -19.30 9.23
C GLU A 53 -7.84 -20.47 8.90
N LYS A 54 -8.36 -21.69 8.83
CA LYS A 54 -7.57 -22.87 8.44
C LYS A 54 -7.00 -22.72 7.03
N GLN A 55 -7.79 -22.19 6.10
CA GLN A 55 -7.35 -21.95 4.74
C GLN A 55 -6.21 -20.92 4.68
N VAL A 56 -6.30 -19.85 5.47
CA VAL A 56 -5.25 -18.82 5.59
C VAL A 56 -3.96 -19.43 6.12
N ASN A 57 -4.03 -20.25 7.17
CA ASN A 57 -2.85 -20.94 7.71
C ASN A 57 -2.22 -21.90 6.70
N GLN A 58 -3.04 -22.64 5.94
CA GLN A 58 -2.53 -23.53 4.91
C GLN A 58 -1.85 -22.76 3.77
N LEU A 59 -2.47 -21.67 3.31
CA LEU A 59 -1.88 -20.78 2.30
C LEU A 59 -0.56 -20.18 2.79
N GLU A 60 -0.44 -19.79 4.07
CA GLU A 60 0.83 -19.31 4.63
C GLU A 60 1.95 -20.34 4.42
N LEU A 61 1.71 -21.59 4.84
CA LEU A 61 2.69 -22.68 4.72
C LEU A 61 3.04 -23.00 3.27
N ASP A 62 2.03 -23.10 2.41
CA ASP A 62 2.22 -23.46 1.00
C ASP A 62 3.01 -22.39 0.24
N ILE A 63 2.72 -21.11 0.50
CA ILE A 63 3.44 -20.01 -0.15
C ILE A 63 4.88 -19.92 0.37
N ASP A 64 5.12 -20.09 1.66
CA ASP A 64 6.47 -20.06 2.23
C ASP A 64 7.36 -21.20 1.70
N ASP A 65 6.82 -22.41 1.54
CA ASP A 65 7.56 -23.54 0.94
C ASP A 65 7.91 -23.27 -0.54
N ARG A 66 6.95 -22.72 -1.31
CA ARG A 66 7.17 -22.32 -2.71
C ARG A 66 8.26 -21.26 -2.83
N ILE A 67 8.22 -20.22 -1.99
CA ILE A 67 9.25 -19.17 -1.96
C ILE A 67 10.61 -19.77 -1.63
N THR A 68 10.68 -20.63 -0.60
CA THR A 68 11.93 -21.28 -0.17
C THR A 68 12.53 -22.13 -1.29
N THR A 69 11.70 -22.93 -1.95
CA THR A 69 12.09 -23.76 -3.09
C THR A 69 12.58 -22.91 -4.26
N MET A 70 11.91 -21.81 -4.56
CA MET A 70 12.29 -20.90 -5.63
C MET A 70 13.64 -20.22 -5.35
N LEU A 71 13.86 -19.74 -4.13
CA LEU A 71 15.13 -19.13 -3.71
C LEU A 71 16.29 -20.11 -3.83
N ALA A 72 16.09 -21.36 -3.40
CA ALA A 72 17.10 -22.41 -3.47
C ALA A 72 17.45 -22.81 -4.91
N ARG A 73 16.47 -22.86 -5.82
CA ARG A 73 16.65 -23.38 -7.17
C ARG A 73 17.09 -22.35 -8.20
N ARG A 74 16.67 -21.09 -8.07
CA ARG A 74 16.73 -20.12 -9.18
C ARG A 74 17.51 -18.85 -8.91
N GLN A 75 17.95 -18.59 -7.67
CA GLN A 75 18.74 -17.41 -7.27
C GLN A 75 18.20 -16.08 -7.88
N PRO A 76 16.93 -15.72 -7.59
CA PRO A 76 16.32 -14.51 -8.14
C PRO A 76 17.10 -13.24 -7.72
N LEU A 77 17.10 -12.23 -8.59
CA LEU A 77 17.87 -11.00 -8.41
C LEU A 77 16.98 -9.76 -8.55
N GLY A 78 17.47 -8.62 -8.07
CA GLY A 78 16.84 -7.34 -8.34
C GLY A 78 15.43 -7.23 -7.79
N PHE A 79 14.44 -7.08 -8.69
CA PHE A 79 13.03 -6.91 -8.33
C PHE A 79 12.42 -8.20 -7.77
N ASP A 80 12.67 -9.35 -8.42
CA ASP A 80 12.04 -10.62 -8.05
C ASP A 80 12.45 -11.08 -6.65
N LEU A 81 13.73 -10.86 -6.30
CA LEU A 81 14.19 -11.10 -4.93
C LEU A 81 13.45 -10.22 -3.92
N ARG A 82 13.24 -8.93 -4.23
CA ARG A 82 12.51 -8.03 -3.33
C ARG A 82 11.04 -8.40 -3.22
N LEU A 83 10.42 -8.86 -4.31
CA LEU A 83 9.06 -9.37 -4.30
C LEU A 83 8.94 -10.56 -3.34
N LEU A 84 9.76 -11.59 -3.51
CA LEU A 84 9.72 -12.79 -2.66
C LEU A 84 9.97 -12.44 -1.18
N LEU A 85 10.97 -11.59 -0.90
CA LEU A 85 11.25 -11.13 0.46
C LEU A 85 10.11 -10.28 1.05
N ALA A 86 9.41 -9.50 0.23
CA ALA A 86 8.25 -8.75 0.66
C ALA A 86 7.09 -9.71 1.00
N VAL A 87 6.78 -10.65 0.10
CA VAL A 87 5.71 -11.64 0.31
C VAL A 87 5.95 -12.45 1.58
N THR A 88 7.15 -13.01 1.80
CA THR A 88 7.47 -13.75 3.05
C THR A 88 7.18 -12.94 4.31
N LYS A 89 7.40 -11.61 4.29
CA LYS A 89 7.08 -10.76 5.46
C LYS A 89 5.60 -10.43 5.55
N MET A 90 4.95 -10.25 4.40
CA MET A 90 3.53 -9.93 4.32
C MET A 90 2.64 -11.14 4.64
N LEU A 91 3.09 -12.37 4.44
CA LEU A 91 2.38 -13.60 4.82
C LEU A 91 2.06 -13.62 6.31
N THR A 92 3.07 -13.39 7.15
CA THR A 92 2.86 -13.29 8.60
C THR A 92 1.93 -12.14 8.97
N ASP A 93 2.02 -10.98 8.30
CA ASP A 93 1.09 -9.87 8.55
C ASP A 93 -0.36 -10.26 8.14
N MET A 94 -0.53 -11.07 7.10
CA MET A 94 -1.83 -11.55 6.62
C MET A 94 -2.44 -12.63 7.53
N GLU A 95 -1.65 -13.61 7.98
CA GLU A 95 -2.07 -14.60 8.98
C GLU A 95 -2.56 -13.91 10.25
N ARG A 96 -1.79 -12.93 10.74
CA ARG A 96 -2.19 -12.15 11.92
C ARG A 96 -3.49 -11.37 11.70
N CYS A 97 -3.78 -10.92 10.49
CA CYS A 97 -5.08 -10.32 10.21
C CYS A 97 -6.22 -11.34 10.33
N GLY A 98 -6.00 -12.57 9.86
CA GLY A 98 -6.91 -13.70 10.03
C GLY A 98 -7.17 -14.01 11.51
N ASP A 99 -6.11 -14.15 12.33
CA ASP A 99 -6.19 -14.37 13.78
C ASP A 99 -7.06 -13.31 14.49
N GLU A 100 -6.85 -12.04 14.15
CA GLU A 100 -7.60 -10.93 14.74
C GLU A 100 -9.07 -10.94 14.30
N ALA A 101 -9.36 -11.34 13.06
CA ALA A 101 -10.74 -11.51 12.58
C ALA A 101 -11.45 -12.68 13.28
N GLU A 102 -10.77 -13.81 13.45
CA GLU A 102 -11.29 -14.96 14.19
C GLU A 102 -11.61 -14.57 15.65
N ARG A 103 -10.71 -13.82 16.29
CA ARG A 103 -10.93 -13.31 17.65
C ARG A 103 -12.19 -12.44 17.75
N ILE A 104 -12.46 -11.60 16.76
CA ILE A 104 -13.69 -10.80 16.71
C ILE A 104 -14.92 -11.71 16.63
N ALA A 105 -14.91 -12.70 15.73
CA ALA A 105 -16.02 -13.64 15.59
C ALA A 105 -16.30 -14.43 16.88
N VAL A 106 -15.24 -14.92 17.55
CA VAL A 106 -15.36 -15.64 18.84
C VAL A 106 -15.96 -14.78 19.93
N LEU A 107 -15.50 -13.53 20.06
CA LEU A 107 -16.04 -12.59 21.05
C LEU A 107 -17.48 -12.19 20.72
N GLY A 108 -17.79 -11.89 19.45
CA GLY A 108 -19.13 -11.58 18.98
C GLY A 108 -20.11 -12.71 19.26
N ARG A 109 -19.75 -13.95 18.93
CA ARG A 109 -20.57 -15.13 19.20
C ARG A 109 -20.85 -15.30 20.69
N ARG A 110 -19.82 -15.19 21.53
CA ARG A 110 -19.93 -15.27 22.99
C ARG A 110 -20.84 -14.18 23.57
N MET A 111 -20.88 -12.99 22.97
CA MET A 111 -21.77 -11.92 23.42
C MET A 111 -23.24 -12.25 23.18
N HIS A 112 -23.57 -12.91 22.07
CA HIS A 112 -24.95 -13.34 21.77
C HIS A 112 -25.41 -14.56 22.58
N GLU A 113 -24.49 -15.42 23.01
CA GLU A 113 -24.80 -16.58 23.86
C GLU A 113 -25.12 -16.18 25.31
N ASP A 114 -24.64 -15.01 25.77
CA ASP A 114 -24.82 -14.53 27.13
C ASP A 114 -25.96 -13.51 27.23
N ALA A 115 -27.20 -14.02 27.27
CA ALA A 115 -28.45 -13.25 27.29
C ALA A 115 -28.60 -12.24 28.45
N GLN A 116 -27.69 -12.24 29.42
CA GLN A 116 -27.68 -11.35 30.59
C GLN A 116 -26.77 -10.12 30.41
N LYS A 117 -25.98 -10.04 29.33
CA LYS A 117 -25.04 -8.93 29.13
C LYS A 117 -25.74 -7.66 28.65
N PHE A 118 -25.59 -6.59 29.43
CA PHE A 118 -25.85 -5.24 28.96
C PHE A 118 -24.71 -4.81 28.03
N VAL A 119 -25.01 -4.69 26.75
CA VAL A 119 -24.03 -4.30 25.72
C VAL A 119 -24.27 -2.84 25.35
N PRO A 120 -23.22 -1.98 25.36
CA PRO A 120 -23.33 -0.63 24.85
C PRO A 120 -23.79 -0.60 23.39
N GLU A 121 -24.62 0.38 23.03
CA GLU A 121 -24.92 0.69 21.64
C GLU A 121 -23.71 1.41 21.04
N MET A 122 -22.73 0.61 20.61
CA MET A 122 -21.53 1.07 19.92
C MET A 122 -21.41 0.36 18.58
N GLU A 123 -21.32 1.16 17.53
CA GLU A 123 -21.12 0.69 16.18
C GLU A 123 -19.61 0.59 15.86
N LEU A 124 -19.09 -0.65 15.79
CA LEU A 124 -17.72 -0.91 15.31
C LEU A 124 -17.64 -0.94 13.77
N GLN A 125 -18.78 -0.87 13.07
CA GLN A 125 -18.88 -1.01 11.61
C GLN A 125 -18.08 0.04 10.85
N HIS A 126 -18.03 1.28 11.35
CA HIS A 126 -17.23 2.34 10.73
C HIS A 126 -15.72 2.02 10.75
N VAL A 127 -15.21 1.51 11.88
CA VAL A 127 -13.81 1.11 12.01
C VAL A 127 -13.51 -0.10 11.13
N ALA A 128 -14.40 -1.09 11.13
CA ALA A 128 -14.26 -2.27 10.28
C ALA A 128 -14.24 -1.91 8.79
N THR A 129 -15.12 -1.00 8.34
CA THR A 129 -15.14 -0.51 6.97
C THR A 129 -13.84 0.19 6.59
N ALA A 130 -13.29 1.01 7.49
CA ALA A 130 -12.01 1.68 7.25
C ALA A 130 -10.85 0.69 7.13
N VAL A 131 -10.82 -0.33 7.99
CA VAL A 131 -9.79 -1.39 7.98
C VAL A 131 -9.90 -2.28 6.75
N LEU A 132 -11.12 -2.67 6.35
CA LEU A 132 -11.37 -3.41 5.11
C LEU A 132 -10.90 -2.62 3.88
N GLY A 133 -11.12 -1.30 3.87
CA GLY A 133 -10.59 -0.40 2.84
C GLY A 133 -9.06 -0.39 2.82
N MET A 134 -8.41 -0.30 3.98
CA MET A 134 -6.94 -0.37 4.06
C MET A 134 -6.39 -1.71 3.57
N LEU A 135 -7.06 -2.83 3.90
CA LEU A 135 -6.69 -4.17 3.43
C LEU A 135 -6.87 -4.29 1.92
N HIS A 136 -7.99 -3.82 1.39
CA HIS A 136 -8.21 -3.76 -0.06
C HIS A 136 -7.13 -2.95 -0.78
N ASP A 137 -6.85 -1.73 -0.30
CA ASP A 137 -5.90 -0.83 -0.94
C ASP A 137 -4.47 -1.37 -0.88
N VAL A 138 -4.07 -2.06 0.20
CA VAL A 138 -2.74 -2.68 0.23
C VAL A 138 -2.64 -3.85 -0.75
N MET A 139 -3.70 -4.66 -0.88
CA MET A 139 -3.74 -5.77 -1.84
C MET A 139 -3.74 -5.27 -3.30
N ASP A 140 -4.50 -4.22 -3.60
CA ASP A 140 -4.51 -3.60 -4.93
C ASP A 140 -3.14 -2.95 -5.23
N SER A 141 -2.53 -2.30 -4.23
CA SER A 141 -1.18 -1.73 -4.38
C SER A 141 -0.12 -2.79 -4.63
N PHE A 142 -0.23 -3.96 -4.00
CA PHE A 142 0.65 -5.09 -4.23
C PHE A 142 0.44 -5.67 -5.63
N ALA A 143 -0.81 -5.91 -6.04
CA ALA A 143 -1.15 -6.46 -7.36
C ALA A 143 -0.61 -5.59 -8.51
N ARG A 144 -0.72 -4.25 -8.37
CA ARG A 144 -0.33 -3.29 -9.41
C ARG A 144 1.09 -2.72 -9.25
N HIS A 145 1.81 -3.13 -8.20
CA HIS A 145 3.07 -2.50 -7.81
C HIS A 145 2.94 -0.97 -7.58
N ASP A 146 1.78 -0.53 -7.09
CA ASP A 146 1.46 0.88 -6.91
C ASP A 146 1.94 1.41 -5.55
N SER A 147 3.18 1.89 -5.53
CA SER A 147 3.74 2.52 -4.33
C SER A 147 3.04 3.82 -3.88
N VAL A 148 2.27 4.49 -4.76
CA VAL A 148 1.52 5.71 -4.41
C VAL A 148 0.30 5.32 -3.58
N LEU A 149 -0.43 4.30 -4.01
CA LEU A 149 -1.54 3.74 -3.25
C LEU A 149 -1.07 3.21 -1.90
N ALA A 150 0.04 2.45 -1.88
CA ALA A 150 0.64 1.97 -0.62
C ALA A 150 1.00 3.11 0.34
N ALA A 151 1.60 4.20 -0.14
CA ALA A 151 1.90 5.37 0.71
C ALA A 151 0.63 6.03 1.27
N SER A 152 -0.48 5.96 0.55
CA SER A 152 -1.77 6.46 1.04
C SER A 152 -2.34 5.61 2.19
N VAL A 153 -2.15 4.28 2.16
CA VAL A 153 -2.51 3.36 3.25
C VAL A 153 -1.70 3.68 4.52
N VAL A 154 -0.38 3.87 4.39
CA VAL A 154 0.49 4.28 5.52
C VAL A 154 0.04 5.59 6.15
N ARG A 155 -0.54 6.51 5.37
CA ARG A 155 -1.14 7.75 5.89
C ARG A 155 -2.50 7.50 6.54
N GLY A 156 -3.31 6.61 5.96
CA GLY A 156 -4.64 6.24 6.42
C GLY A 156 -4.66 5.68 7.85
N ASP A 157 -3.62 4.93 8.22
CA ASP A 157 -3.40 4.38 9.57
C ASP A 157 -3.67 5.38 10.71
N LYS A 158 -3.18 6.62 10.57
CA LYS A 158 -3.39 7.67 11.59
C LYS A 158 -4.85 8.05 11.80
N LYS A 159 -5.67 7.91 10.75
CA LYS A 159 -7.11 8.19 10.82
C LYS A 159 -7.80 7.07 11.60
N VAL A 160 -7.49 5.82 11.30
CA VAL A 160 -8.03 4.64 12.00
C VAL A 160 -7.65 4.65 13.48
N ASP A 161 -6.38 4.93 13.81
CA ASP A 161 -5.94 5.07 15.21
C ASP A 161 -6.70 6.17 15.98
N LYS A 162 -7.01 7.29 15.31
CA LYS A 162 -7.81 8.36 15.93
C LYS A 162 -9.26 7.93 16.19
N GLU A 163 -9.87 7.23 15.24
CA GLU A 163 -11.25 6.71 15.38
C GLU A 163 -11.32 5.64 16.46
N TRP A 164 -10.35 4.73 16.50
CA TRP A 164 -10.19 3.72 17.56
C TRP A 164 -10.07 4.36 18.95
N LYS A 165 -9.22 5.38 19.12
CA LYS A 165 -9.09 6.14 20.38
C LYS A 165 -10.37 6.88 20.79
N ALA A 166 -11.20 7.27 19.82
CA ALA A 166 -12.50 7.87 20.10
C ALA A 166 -13.49 6.81 20.61
N ALA A 167 -13.56 5.64 19.95
CA ALA A 167 -14.37 4.51 20.40
C ALA A 167 -13.98 4.08 21.83
N MET A 168 -12.69 3.92 22.10
CA MET A 168 -12.22 3.52 23.43
C MET A 168 -12.69 4.46 24.55
N ARG A 169 -12.71 5.78 24.29
CA ARG A 169 -13.20 6.77 25.26
C ARG A 169 -14.72 6.66 25.47
N GLY A 170 -15.48 6.39 24.41
CA GLY A 170 -16.93 6.17 24.51
C GLY A 170 -17.27 4.95 25.38
N LEU A 171 -16.56 3.84 25.21
CA LEU A 171 -16.74 2.64 26.04
C LEU A 171 -16.47 2.90 27.52
N ILE A 172 -15.46 3.71 27.84
CA ILE A 172 -15.18 4.13 29.22
C ILE A 172 -16.36 4.92 29.80
N THR A 173 -16.97 5.82 29.04
CA THR A 173 -18.16 6.56 29.49
C THR A 173 -19.32 5.62 29.80
N TYR A 174 -19.62 4.65 28.93
CA TYR A 174 -20.67 3.65 29.20
C TYR A 174 -20.41 2.85 30.48
N MET A 175 -19.15 2.46 30.74
CA MET A 175 -18.77 1.75 31.96
C MET A 175 -18.94 2.58 33.23
N ILE A 176 -18.73 3.90 33.14
CA ILE A 176 -18.93 4.84 34.26
C ILE A 176 -20.42 5.07 34.52
N GLU A 177 -21.22 5.17 33.45
CA GLU A 177 -22.67 5.42 33.55
C GLU A 177 -23.44 4.21 34.10
N ASP A 178 -23.10 2.98 33.67
CA ASP A 178 -23.70 1.75 34.17
C ASP A 178 -22.65 0.63 34.36
N PRO A 179 -22.26 0.31 35.61
CA PRO A 179 -21.30 -0.76 35.90
C PRO A 179 -21.70 -2.14 35.37
N ARG A 180 -22.99 -2.39 35.08
CA ARG A 180 -23.44 -3.65 34.48
C ARG A 180 -22.93 -3.83 33.04
N MET A 181 -22.57 -2.73 32.37
CA MET A 181 -22.02 -2.73 31.01
C MET A 181 -20.51 -3.02 30.97
N ILE A 182 -19.82 -3.17 32.11
CA ILE A 182 -18.36 -3.37 32.15
C ILE A 182 -17.94 -4.58 31.31
N THR A 183 -18.57 -5.73 31.52
CA THR A 183 -18.18 -6.96 30.81
C THR A 183 -18.39 -6.83 29.30
N GLY A 184 -19.56 -6.34 28.85
CA GLY A 184 -19.84 -6.13 27.43
C GLY A 184 -18.93 -5.06 26.79
N SER A 185 -18.62 -4.01 27.54
CA SER A 185 -17.69 -2.97 27.10
C SER A 185 -16.28 -3.51 26.93
N ILE A 186 -15.81 -4.39 27.83
CA ILE A 186 -14.49 -5.04 27.70
C ILE A 186 -14.43 -5.89 26.43
N ASP A 187 -15.46 -6.70 26.13
CA ASP A 187 -15.51 -7.50 24.91
C ASP A 187 -15.44 -6.60 23.65
N LEU A 188 -16.22 -5.49 23.63
CA LEU A 188 -16.15 -4.49 22.56
C LEU A 188 -14.78 -3.80 22.45
N MET A 189 -14.12 -3.50 23.57
CA MET A 189 -12.78 -2.92 23.57
C MET A 189 -11.76 -3.89 22.94
N LEU A 190 -11.87 -5.18 23.27
CA LEU A 190 -10.99 -6.23 22.72
C LEU A 190 -11.19 -6.37 21.20
N MET A 191 -12.44 -6.43 20.74
CA MET A 191 -12.74 -6.47 19.29
C MET A 191 -12.29 -5.21 18.55
N SER A 192 -12.53 -4.04 19.14
CA SER A 192 -12.06 -2.76 18.59
C SER A 192 -10.53 -2.72 18.49
N ARG A 193 -9.82 -3.26 19.48
CA ARG A 193 -8.35 -3.42 19.44
C ARG A 193 -7.92 -4.40 18.35
N SER A 194 -8.63 -5.50 18.13
CA SER A 194 -8.36 -6.43 17.03
C SER A 194 -8.46 -5.74 15.67
N LEU A 195 -9.50 -4.94 15.42
CA LEU A 195 -9.60 -4.11 14.21
C LEU A 195 -8.40 -3.14 14.06
N GLY A 196 -8.00 -2.50 15.16
CA GLY A 196 -6.81 -1.64 15.16
C GLY A 196 -5.52 -2.38 14.77
N ARG A 197 -5.34 -3.61 15.26
CA ARG A 197 -4.19 -4.47 14.92
C ARG A 197 -4.18 -4.86 13.44
N ILE A 198 -5.35 -5.17 12.86
CA ILE A 198 -5.46 -5.41 11.41
C ILE A 198 -5.04 -4.18 10.62
N GLY A 199 -5.43 -2.97 11.06
CA GLY A 199 -4.97 -1.71 10.48
C GLY A 199 -3.44 -1.55 10.51
N ASP A 200 -2.81 -1.86 11.66
CA ASP A 200 -1.36 -1.86 11.81
C ASP A 200 -0.67 -2.84 10.84
N HIS A 201 -1.21 -4.06 10.69
CA HIS A 201 -0.70 -5.05 9.73
C HIS A 201 -0.86 -4.58 8.28
N CYS A 202 -1.97 -3.93 7.93
CA CYS A 202 -2.16 -3.33 6.60
C CYS A 202 -1.10 -2.27 6.30
N LYS A 203 -0.77 -1.42 7.29
CA LYS A 203 0.31 -0.46 7.16
C LYS A 203 1.67 -1.13 6.99
N ASN A 204 1.99 -2.17 7.77
CA ASN A 204 3.24 -2.91 7.63
C ASN A 204 3.38 -3.47 6.21
N MET A 205 2.33 -4.09 5.69
CA MET A 205 2.26 -4.61 4.32
C MET A 205 2.45 -3.49 3.28
N ALA A 206 1.83 -2.32 3.47
CA ALA A 206 2.02 -1.19 2.57
C ALA A 206 3.46 -0.68 2.56
N GLU A 207 4.14 -0.67 3.71
CA GLU A 207 5.58 -0.36 3.77
C GLU A 207 6.42 -1.40 3.02
N ARG A 208 6.02 -2.68 3.02
CA ARG A 208 6.66 -3.74 2.21
C ARG A 208 6.46 -3.55 0.72
N VAL A 209 5.27 -3.12 0.27
CA VAL A 209 5.02 -2.79 -1.14
C VAL A 209 5.94 -1.64 -1.59
N ILE A 210 6.11 -0.60 -0.77
CA ILE A 210 7.03 0.51 -1.09
C ILE A 210 8.48 0.00 -1.22
N PHE A 211 8.92 -0.87 -0.30
CA PHE A 211 10.24 -1.50 -0.36
C PHE A 211 10.41 -2.36 -1.61
N MET A 212 9.41 -3.16 -1.97
CA MET A 212 9.41 -4.01 -3.15
C MET A 212 9.67 -3.19 -4.43
N VAL A 213 8.93 -2.09 -4.60
CA VAL A 213 9.03 -1.22 -5.77
C VAL A 213 10.36 -0.44 -5.79
N HIS A 214 10.71 0.23 -4.68
CA HIS A 214 11.81 1.22 -4.67
C HIS A 214 13.13 0.71 -4.11
N GLY A 215 13.15 -0.49 -3.51
CA GLY A 215 14.33 -1.05 -2.83
C GLY A 215 14.74 -0.29 -1.57
N LYS A 216 13.86 0.57 -1.04
CA LYS A 216 14.16 1.45 0.09
C LYS A 216 13.21 1.20 1.24
N ASP A 217 13.80 1.09 2.41
CA ASP A 217 13.07 0.92 3.65
C ASP A 217 12.52 2.26 4.15
N VAL A 218 11.20 2.33 4.32
CA VAL A 218 10.49 3.51 4.85
C VAL A 218 9.92 3.26 6.26
N ARG A 219 10.15 2.07 6.82
CA ARG A 219 9.67 1.68 8.15
C ARG A 219 10.20 2.64 9.21
N HIS A 220 9.37 2.93 10.21
CA HIS A 220 9.69 3.85 11.33
C HIS A 220 10.03 5.30 10.94
N GLN A 221 9.96 5.69 9.66
CA GLN A 221 10.21 7.06 9.22
C GLN A 221 8.91 7.88 9.10
N GLY A 222 7.76 7.20 9.18
CA GLY A 222 6.41 7.79 9.16
C GLY A 222 5.91 8.16 7.76
N ALA A 223 4.61 8.42 7.65
CA ALA A 223 3.91 8.64 6.37
C ALA A 223 4.53 9.74 5.48
N LYS A 224 5.07 10.82 6.06
CA LYS A 224 5.71 11.90 5.29
C LYS A 224 6.97 11.42 4.55
N ALA A 225 7.73 10.50 5.15
CA ALA A 225 8.94 9.96 4.53
C ALA A 225 8.57 9.03 3.36
N ALA A 226 7.57 8.17 3.55
CA ALA A 226 7.01 7.32 2.50
C ALA A 226 6.52 8.15 1.30
N GLU A 227 5.67 9.16 1.52
CA GLU A 227 5.18 10.03 0.45
C GLU A 227 6.31 10.78 -0.27
N ARG A 228 7.29 11.29 0.46
CA ARG A 228 8.43 12.02 -0.13
C ARG A 228 9.26 11.11 -1.03
N LEU A 229 9.48 9.87 -0.60
CA LEU A 229 10.22 8.88 -1.37
C LEU A 229 9.51 8.57 -2.68
N VAL A 230 8.21 8.28 -2.61
CA VAL A 230 7.38 7.98 -3.79
C VAL A 230 7.34 9.19 -4.73
N LYS A 231 7.07 10.40 -4.22
CA LYS A 231 7.08 11.64 -5.02
C LYS A 231 8.43 11.87 -5.73
N LYS A 232 9.55 11.60 -5.07
CA LYS A 232 10.88 11.73 -5.69
C LYS A 232 11.07 10.70 -6.81
N ALA A 233 10.64 9.46 -6.60
CA ALA A 233 10.73 8.40 -7.60
C ALA A 233 9.84 8.68 -8.82
N THR A 234 8.57 9.07 -8.61
CA THR A 234 7.64 9.41 -9.70
C THR A 234 8.16 10.57 -10.55
N ARG A 235 8.73 11.62 -9.92
CA ARG A 235 9.35 12.75 -10.64
C ARG A 235 10.54 12.33 -11.49
N HIS A 236 11.39 11.42 -11.00
CA HIS A 236 12.51 10.90 -11.78
C HIS A 236 12.03 10.11 -13.01
N ILE A 237 10.98 9.30 -12.86
CA ILE A 237 10.40 8.54 -13.98
C ILE A 237 9.79 9.50 -15.01
N SER A 238 8.99 10.48 -14.59
CA SER A 238 8.43 11.49 -15.49
C SER A 238 9.50 12.34 -16.18
N ALA A 239 10.62 12.66 -15.50
CA ALA A 239 11.73 13.39 -16.09
C ALA A 239 12.53 12.55 -17.11
N MET A 240 12.62 11.23 -16.92
CA MET A 240 13.23 10.31 -17.89
C MET A 240 12.33 10.01 -19.10
N GLN A 241 11.01 10.11 -18.94
CA GLN A 241 10.02 9.89 -20.01
C GLN A 241 9.64 11.18 -20.76
N ALA A 242 10.16 12.34 -20.35
CA ALA A 242 9.96 13.59 -21.09
C ALA A 242 10.64 13.51 -22.47
N PRO A 243 9.95 13.86 -23.57
CA PRO A 243 10.53 13.75 -24.90
C PRO A 243 11.75 14.65 -25.04
N THR A 244 12.89 14.05 -25.37
CA THR A 244 14.16 14.68 -25.74
C THR A 244 14.01 15.42 -27.08
N SER A 245 13.17 16.45 -27.15
CA SER A 245 12.91 17.21 -28.39
C SER A 245 13.52 18.61 -28.41
N ALA A 246 14.39 18.95 -27.45
CA ALA A 246 14.99 20.28 -27.35
C ALA A 246 16.51 20.30 -27.60
N ALA A 247 17.00 19.55 -28.58
CA ALA A 247 18.39 19.65 -29.03
C ALA A 247 18.52 19.36 -30.53
N THR A 248 17.83 20.13 -31.38
CA THR A 248 18.12 20.15 -32.83
C THR A 248 17.70 21.46 -33.49
N GLU A 249 18.10 22.60 -32.94
CA GLU A 249 18.12 23.85 -33.72
C GLU A 249 19.38 24.66 -33.38
N SER A 250 20.40 24.54 -34.24
CA SER A 250 21.16 25.65 -34.82
C SER A 250 22.48 25.13 -35.43
N ILE A 251 22.41 24.54 -36.61
CA ILE A 251 23.56 24.51 -37.54
C ILE A 251 23.11 25.33 -38.75
N SER A 252 23.42 26.62 -38.75
CA SER A 252 23.29 27.45 -39.94
C SER A 252 24.46 27.14 -40.87
N THR A 253 24.18 26.56 -42.02
CA THR A 253 25.12 26.51 -43.15
C THR A 253 25.20 27.88 -43.83
N PRO A 254 26.39 28.34 -44.26
CA PRO A 254 26.54 29.59 -44.98
C PRO A 254 26.20 29.37 -46.46
N ASP A 255 25.34 30.23 -47.01
CA ASP A 255 24.98 30.23 -48.41
C ASP A 255 26.02 31.02 -49.22
N ALA A 256 26.53 30.41 -50.29
CA ALA A 256 27.53 30.99 -51.15
C ALA A 256 27.01 31.11 -52.58
N THR A 257 27.19 32.33 -53.12
CA THR A 257 27.44 32.66 -54.52
C THR A 257 26.25 33.05 -55.39
N THR A 258 26.18 34.34 -55.72
CA THR A 258 26.07 34.74 -57.13
C THR A 258 26.81 36.07 -57.33
N ALA A 259 27.61 36.11 -58.40
CA ALA A 259 28.61 37.11 -58.71
C ALA A 259 28.15 38.09 -59.80
N ALA A 260 28.93 39.18 -59.93
CA ALA A 260 28.98 40.19 -61.01
C ALA A 260 27.90 41.29 -60.96
N ASP A 261 28.15 42.58 -61.27
CA ASP A 261 29.25 43.22 -61.98
C ASP A 261 29.34 44.75 -61.68
N ALA A 262 30.54 45.31 -61.88
CA ALA A 262 30.98 46.69 -62.14
C ALA A 262 30.20 47.93 -61.61
N SER A 263 30.94 48.85 -60.93
CA SER A 263 31.27 50.23 -61.37
C SER A 263 31.57 51.17 -60.19
N THR A 264 32.82 51.61 -60.04
CA THR A 264 33.24 52.84 -59.31
C THR A 264 33.04 54.09 -60.19
N PRO A 265 33.31 55.33 -59.74
CA PRO A 265 33.43 55.88 -58.37
C PRO A 265 32.62 57.21 -58.20
N ASP A 266 32.44 57.72 -56.97
CA ASP A 266 32.65 59.17 -56.74
C ASP A 266 32.85 59.53 -55.26
N VAL A 267 33.60 60.61 -55.12
CA VAL A 267 34.22 61.28 -53.99
C VAL A 267 33.20 62.13 -53.22
N SER A 268 33.38 62.26 -51.90
CA SER A 268 33.43 63.55 -51.16
C SER A 268 32.88 63.43 -49.74
N GLN A 269 33.72 63.87 -48.79
CA GLN A 269 33.38 64.75 -47.65
C GLN A 269 32.43 64.15 -46.56
N GLU A 270 32.57 64.35 -45.26
CA GLU A 270 33.32 65.30 -44.45
C GLU A 270 33.16 64.88 -42.96
N VAL A 271 34.11 65.30 -42.12
CA VAL A 271 33.89 65.77 -40.72
C VAL A 271 33.60 64.71 -39.60
N LYS A 272 34.70 64.39 -38.90
CA LYS A 272 34.85 64.21 -37.42
C LYS A 272 34.27 65.42 -36.64
N PRO A 273 34.19 65.48 -35.29
CA PRO A 273 34.42 64.47 -34.25
C PRO A 273 33.41 64.58 -33.05
N GLU A 274 33.82 64.00 -31.91
CA GLU A 274 33.47 64.35 -30.52
C GLU A 274 32.12 63.88 -29.96
N SER A 275 31.94 63.67 -28.66
CA SER A 275 32.77 63.30 -27.50
C SER A 275 31.80 63.23 -26.30
N GLY A 276 32.16 62.49 -25.25
CA GLY A 276 31.60 62.68 -23.90
C GLY A 276 30.30 61.91 -23.62
N SER A 277 30.25 61.00 -22.63
CA SER A 277 30.46 61.19 -21.17
C SER A 277 29.16 61.51 -20.44
N GLN A 278 28.90 60.71 -19.39
CA GLN A 278 27.93 60.88 -18.29
C GLN A 278 26.47 60.57 -18.67
N SER A 279 25.75 59.71 -17.95
CA SER A 279 25.75 59.44 -16.50
C SER A 279 25.40 57.99 -16.17
#